data_AF-A0A8S9Y2W7-F1
#
_entry.id   AF-A0A8S9Y2W7-F1
#
_cell.length_a   1.000
_cell.length_b   1.000
_cell.length_c   1.000
_cell.angle_alpha   90.00
_cell.angle_beta   90.00
_cell.angle_gamma   90.00
#
_symmetry.space_group_name_H-M   'P 1'
#
loop_
_entity.id
_entity.type
_entity.pdbx_description
1 polymer ?
#
loop_
_entity_poly.entity_id
_entity_poly.type
_entity_poly.pdbx_seq_one_letter_code
_entity_poly.pdbx_strand_id
1 'polypeptide(L)'
;MRSLGRSRCSWAPEHRTSTTTITVGGIRGRMAGWGGTPLLRNLVPCALLFLASLVTTSARRGTTVIPDDVRPGYTVRRMRPAPLHTAYTLSDSPLSDYFAVLEDGLVMTTSDIHPLVDLPINLGVLEETPNTTSSHTLHMYVLRRDEMLKFVKSTETERAHILENLPIGTEVTMPFLKVEGTGTGGPIRFSVVGGNDHGAFTIHHNSSGAFLKSGRVLDREHRASYKLNIQAADAKNVDRINTHLYVEVIDENDNAPVFDQRTYRFSLGRANNSEWSRFTKMGRVHATDADGDNVAYRLDETSRIVVIVPQTGELLLTGDPPLGTEYELSVHAHDLRTPSRMSKYPAKVYLEFNLEEEDPQKNEVIRRDKRRVTRAVRPTKRIEFTEADGETEGRIVFQLEKETELETFKIRDENPWVTVEPNGAVRVKKKWDYEELGPEKTIDFWVTITNAGVRGE
;
A
#
# COMPACT_ATOMS: atom_id res chain seq x y z
N MET A 1 1.39 -72.27 47.12
CA MET A 1 1.88 -73.62 46.78
C MET A 1 2.93 -73.50 45.69
N ARG A 2 4.06 -74.20 45.87
CA ARG A 2 5.25 -74.21 45.00
C ARG A 2 5.04 -75.09 43.76
N SER A 3 5.56 -74.68 42.59
CA SER A 3 6.44 -75.46 41.67
C SER A 3 6.77 -74.52 40.48
N LEU A 4 7.99 -74.06 40.21
CA LEU A 4 9.25 -74.69 39.72
C LEU A 4 9.14 -75.40 38.36
N GLY A 5 9.76 -74.77 37.34
CA GLY A 5 10.13 -75.37 36.05
C GLY A 5 10.84 -74.34 35.14
N ARG A 6 12.18 -74.33 35.15
CA ARG A 6 13.05 -73.48 34.32
C ARG A 6 13.29 -74.11 32.94
N SER A 7 13.44 -73.27 31.90
CA SER A 7 14.47 -73.44 30.86
C SER A 7 14.72 -72.12 30.10
N ARG A 8 16.01 -71.78 29.94
CA ARG A 8 16.58 -70.54 29.36
C ARG A 8 16.74 -70.64 27.84
N CYS A 9 16.72 -69.48 27.17
CA CYS A 9 17.69 -68.95 26.17
C CYS A 9 17.09 -67.66 25.58
N SER A 10 17.46 -66.45 26.04
CA SER A 10 18.52 -65.55 25.52
C SER A 10 18.37 -65.18 24.04
N TRP A 11 18.04 -63.92 23.74
CA TRP A 11 18.88 -62.89 23.08
C TRP A 11 18.01 -61.65 22.82
N ALA A 12 18.52 -60.48 23.20
CA ALA A 12 17.92 -59.17 22.97
C ALA A 12 18.46 -58.54 21.67
N PRO A 13 17.70 -57.66 20.98
CA PRO A 13 18.28 -56.69 20.07
C PRO A 13 18.21 -55.28 20.67
N GLU A 14 19.38 -54.70 20.91
CA GLU A 14 19.57 -53.28 21.23
C GLU A 14 19.31 -52.39 20.02
N HIS A 15 18.65 -51.26 20.29
CA HIS A 15 18.43 -50.15 19.38
C HIS A 15 19.75 -49.45 19.02
N ARG A 16 20.02 -49.27 17.73
CA ARG A 16 21.04 -48.33 17.23
C ARG A 16 20.40 -46.99 16.92
N THR A 17 20.74 -45.99 17.72
CA THR A 17 20.65 -44.56 17.38
C THR A 17 22.05 -44.07 17.00
N SER A 18 22.24 -43.60 15.77
CA SER A 18 23.45 -42.92 15.32
C SER A 18 23.19 -41.42 15.26
N THR A 19 23.72 -40.68 16.23
CA THR A 19 23.76 -39.22 16.26
C THR A 19 25.13 -38.78 15.74
N THR A 20 25.18 -38.15 14.58
CA THR A 20 26.40 -37.56 14.01
C THR A 20 26.44 -36.07 14.33
N THR A 21 27.35 -35.69 15.22
CA THR A 21 27.67 -34.31 15.56
C THR A 21 28.75 -33.79 14.60
N ILE A 22 28.48 -32.69 13.90
CA ILE A 22 29.42 -32.03 12.99
C ILE A 22 30.24 -31.02 13.80
N THR A 23 31.53 -31.29 13.99
CA THR A 23 32.52 -30.36 14.54
C THR A 23 33.17 -29.53 13.44
N VAL A 24 33.01 -28.20 13.51
CA VAL A 24 33.67 -27.23 12.64
C VAL A 24 35.05 -26.90 13.21
N GLY A 25 36.11 -27.36 12.52
CA GLY A 25 37.51 -27.10 12.88
C GLY A 25 37.97 -25.72 12.41
N GLY A 26 38.27 -24.83 13.37
CA GLY A 26 38.92 -23.55 13.12
C GLY A 26 40.42 -23.69 12.87
N ILE A 27 40.90 -23.08 11.78
CA ILE A 27 42.33 -23.02 11.44
C ILE A 27 42.91 -21.72 11.99
N ARG A 28 43.81 -21.84 12.98
CA ARG A 28 44.70 -20.77 13.48
C ARG A 28 45.94 -20.69 12.58
N GLY A 29 46.11 -19.59 11.86
CA GLY A 29 47.36 -19.23 11.17
C GLY A 29 48.29 -18.43 12.09
N ARG A 30 49.54 -18.89 12.25
CA ARG A 30 50.63 -18.22 12.97
C ARG A 30 51.29 -17.15 12.10
N MET A 31 51.65 -16.02 12.72
CA MET A 31 52.56 -15.01 12.20
C MET A 31 54.02 -15.50 12.20
N ALA A 32 54.75 -15.23 11.12
CA ALA A 32 56.17 -14.92 11.12
C ALA A 32 56.47 -14.07 9.87
N GLY A 33 57.19 -12.96 10.05
CA GLY A 33 57.52 -11.99 9.00
C GLY A 33 58.93 -12.14 8.42
N TRP A 34 59.30 -11.09 7.67
CA TRP A 34 60.54 -10.84 6.89
C TRP A 34 60.50 -11.47 5.49
N GLY A 35 60.78 -10.81 4.38
CA GLY A 35 61.23 -9.45 4.05
C GLY A 35 61.78 -9.51 2.62
N GLY A 36 61.58 -8.48 1.79
CA GLY A 36 62.28 -8.31 0.51
C GLY A 36 61.42 -8.34 -0.76
N THR A 37 61.21 -7.18 -1.36
CA THR A 37 61.03 -6.95 -2.81
C THR A 37 62.42 -6.64 -3.42
N PRO A 38 62.66 -6.52 -4.75
CA PRO A 38 61.68 -6.25 -5.84
C PRO A 38 61.97 -6.90 -7.23
N LEU A 39 61.11 -6.53 -8.20
CA LEU A 39 61.31 -6.39 -9.66
C LEU A 39 60.71 -7.42 -10.65
N LEU A 40 59.62 -6.95 -11.29
CA LEU A 40 59.35 -6.83 -12.74
C LEU A 40 59.13 -8.06 -13.67
N ARG A 41 58.09 -7.87 -14.52
CA ARG A 41 57.79 -8.45 -15.85
C ARG A 41 57.16 -9.85 -15.92
N ASN A 42 55.85 -9.92 -16.22
CA ASN A 42 55.33 -10.01 -17.60
C ASN A 42 53.81 -10.25 -17.63
N LEU A 43 53.14 -9.47 -18.49
CA LEU A 43 51.74 -9.56 -18.91
C LEU A 43 51.62 -10.51 -20.09
N VAL A 44 50.71 -11.50 -20.05
CA VAL A 44 49.88 -11.98 -21.18
C VAL A 44 48.59 -12.59 -20.59
N PRO A 45 47.38 -12.28 -21.12
CA PRO A 45 46.10 -12.69 -20.54
C PRO A 45 45.65 -14.07 -21.07
N CYS A 46 45.08 -14.91 -20.20
CA CYS A 46 44.45 -16.17 -20.60
C CYS A 46 42.93 -16.05 -20.51
N ALA A 47 42.27 -16.55 -21.55
CA ALA A 47 40.90 -16.30 -21.94
C ALA A 47 39.85 -16.80 -20.94
N LEU A 48 38.77 -16.01 -20.85
CA LEU A 48 37.47 -16.37 -20.29
C LEU A 48 36.93 -17.64 -20.96
N LEU A 49 36.84 -18.73 -20.20
CA LEU A 49 35.97 -19.88 -20.50
C LEU A 49 34.74 -19.79 -19.60
N PHE A 50 33.71 -19.11 -20.09
CA PHE A 50 32.35 -19.22 -19.55
C PHE A 50 31.79 -20.59 -19.94
N LEU A 51 31.91 -21.57 -19.04
CA LEU A 51 31.08 -22.77 -19.06
C LEU A 51 29.70 -22.40 -18.50
N ALA A 52 28.84 -21.87 -19.35
CA ALA A 52 27.41 -21.81 -19.06
C ALA A 52 26.85 -23.23 -19.18
N SER A 53 26.80 -23.95 -18.06
CA SER A 53 26.00 -25.16 -17.97
C SER A 53 24.53 -24.76 -18.16
N LEU A 54 23.97 -25.07 -19.34
CA LEU A 54 22.52 -25.07 -19.53
C LEU A 54 21.92 -26.13 -18.60
N VAL A 55 21.53 -25.70 -17.40
CA VAL A 55 20.52 -26.41 -16.63
C VAL A 55 19.22 -26.14 -17.37
N THR A 56 18.84 -27.05 -18.27
CA THR A 56 17.49 -27.07 -18.81
C THR A 56 16.56 -27.40 -17.64
N THR A 57 15.96 -26.37 -17.04
CA THR A 57 14.85 -26.54 -16.13
C THR A 57 13.68 -27.08 -16.94
N SER A 58 13.59 -28.41 -17.07
CA SER A 58 12.35 -29.07 -17.44
C SER A 58 11.36 -28.80 -16.31
N ALA A 59 10.58 -27.72 -16.46
CA ALA A 59 9.40 -27.53 -15.65
C ALA A 59 8.55 -28.79 -15.86
N ARG A 60 8.40 -29.62 -14.82
CA ARG A 60 7.49 -30.77 -14.80
C ARG A 60 6.12 -30.29 -15.28
N ARG A 61 5.78 -30.55 -16.55
CA ARG A 61 4.46 -30.21 -17.10
C ARG A 61 3.46 -31.16 -16.45
N GLY A 62 2.42 -30.61 -15.83
CA GLY A 62 1.39 -31.39 -15.14
C GLY A 62 0.60 -32.29 -16.11
N THR A 63 0.08 -33.40 -15.58
CA THR A 63 -0.83 -34.29 -16.31
C THR A 63 -2.15 -33.58 -16.56
N THR A 64 -2.66 -33.65 -17.79
CA THR A 64 -3.98 -33.12 -18.15
C THR A 64 -5.03 -34.21 -17.93
N VAL A 65 -5.99 -33.97 -17.04
CA VAL A 65 -7.11 -34.88 -16.82
C VAL A 65 -8.23 -34.55 -17.80
N ILE A 66 -8.78 -35.57 -18.45
CA ILE A 66 -9.87 -35.46 -19.42
C ILE A 66 -11.07 -36.27 -18.90
N PRO A 67 -12.29 -35.72 -18.85
CA PRO A 67 -13.49 -36.51 -18.55
C PRO A 67 -13.75 -37.54 -19.65
N ASP A 68 -14.21 -38.73 -19.30
CA ASP A 68 -14.50 -39.81 -20.25
C ASP A 68 -15.71 -39.55 -21.16
N ASP A 69 -16.65 -38.74 -20.69
CA ASP A 69 -17.91 -38.42 -21.37
C ASP A 69 -17.81 -37.26 -22.39
N VAL A 70 -16.60 -36.85 -22.74
CA VAL A 70 -16.37 -35.78 -23.73
C VAL A 70 -16.65 -36.28 -25.15
N ARG A 71 -17.20 -35.38 -25.98
CA ARG A 71 -17.50 -35.66 -27.39
C ARG A 71 -16.33 -35.30 -28.29
N PRO A 72 -16.26 -35.85 -29.52
CA PRO A 72 -15.38 -35.34 -30.56
C PRO A 72 -15.54 -33.83 -30.71
N GLY A 73 -14.43 -33.12 -30.82
CA GLY A 73 -14.41 -31.65 -30.78
C GLY A 73 -13.97 -31.06 -29.45
N TYR A 74 -13.83 -31.86 -28.39
CA TYR A 74 -13.43 -31.37 -27.08
C TYR A 74 -11.98 -30.89 -27.10
N THR A 75 -11.77 -29.65 -26.65
CA THR A 75 -10.43 -29.05 -26.57
C THR A 75 -9.69 -29.59 -25.35
N VAL A 76 -8.57 -30.27 -25.58
CA VAL A 76 -7.76 -30.87 -24.52
C VAL A 76 -6.71 -29.88 -24.02
N ARG A 77 -5.89 -29.36 -24.94
CA ARG A 77 -4.81 -28.44 -24.60
C ARG A 77 -4.40 -27.62 -25.80
N ARG A 78 -4.02 -26.36 -25.59
CA ARG A 78 -3.37 -25.53 -26.60
C ARG A 78 -1.86 -25.55 -26.38
N MET A 79 -1.11 -25.86 -27.43
CA MET A 79 0.35 -25.70 -27.45
C MET A 79 0.70 -24.21 -27.39
N ARG A 80 1.92 -23.86 -26.98
CA ARG A 80 2.27 -22.44 -26.84
C ARG A 80 2.15 -21.75 -28.21
N PRO A 81 1.74 -20.47 -28.27
CA PRO A 81 1.80 -19.72 -29.51
C PRO A 81 3.23 -19.74 -30.04
N ALA A 82 3.42 -20.31 -31.22
CA ALA A 82 4.72 -20.39 -31.87
C ALA A 82 4.84 -19.29 -32.94
N PRO A 83 6.06 -18.98 -33.41
CA PRO A 83 6.28 -17.98 -34.45
C PRO A 83 5.50 -18.28 -35.74
N LEU A 84 5.39 -17.26 -36.61
CA LEU A 84 4.84 -17.42 -37.96
C LEU A 84 5.51 -18.59 -38.71
N HIS A 85 4.70 -19.44 -39.36
CA HIS A 85 5.10 -20.67 -40.07
C HIS A 85 5.55 -21.84 -39.17
N THR A 86 4.94 -21.97 -37.99
CA THR A 86 5.08 -23.20 -37.20
C THR A 86 3.95 -24.17 -37.55
N ALA A 87 4.30 -25.41 -37.86
CA ALA A 87 3.34 -26.49 -38.05
C ALA A 87 3.38 -27.43 -36.84
N TYR A 88 2.21 -27.90 -36.41
CA TYR A 88 2.09 -28.92 -35.39
C TYR A 88 1.57 -30.21 -36.00
N THR A 89 2.23 -31.32 -35.69
CA THR A 89 1.83 -32.66 -36.16
C THR A 89 1.83 -33.64 -35.00
N LEU A 90 0.98 -34.67 -35.07
CA LEU A 90 1.00 -35.75 -34.10
C LEU A 90 2.06 -36.77 -34.47
N SER A 91 2.75 -37.31 -33.46
CA SER A 91 3.60 -38.47 -33.65
C SER A 91 2.74 -39.68 -34.02
N ASP A 92 3.18 -40.45 -35.01
CA ASP A 92 2.51 -41.69 -35.40
C ASP A 92 2.39 -42.64 -34.19
N SER A 93 1.15 -42.93 -33.80
CA SER A 93 0.78 -43.63 -32.59
C SER A 93 -0.69 -44.06 -32.70
N PRO A 94 -1.11 -45.21 -32.13
CA PRO A 94 -2.53 -45.60 -32.08
C PRO A 94 -3.44 -44.55 -31.40
N LEU A 95 -2.85 -43.56 -30.72
CA LEU A 95 -3.56 -42.43 -30.14
C LEU A 95 -4.04 -41.40 -31.18
N SER A 96 -3.53 -41.42 -32.43
CA SER A 96 -3.99 -40.53 -33.51
C SER A 96 -5.45 -40.77 -33.90
N ASP A 97 -6.00 -41.96 -33.57
CA ASP A 97 -7.40 -42.29 -33.81
C ASP A 97 -8.35 -41.54 -32.85
N TYR A 98 -7.81 -41.08 -31.72
CA TYR A 98 -8.57 -40.42 -30.64
C TYR A 98 -8.31 -38.92 -30.55
N PHE A 99 -7.17 -38.44 -31.04
CA PHE A 99 -6.74 -37.06 -30.93
C PHE A 99 -6.29 -36.50 -32.28
N ALA A 100 -6.54 -35.21 -32.49
CA ALA A 100 -5.95 -34.43 -33.57
C ALA A 100 -5.27 -33.18 -33.00
N VAL A 101 -4.26 -32.70 -33.73
CA VAL A 101 -3.67 -31.37 -33.52
C VAL A 101 -3.98 -30.50 -34.74
N LEU A 102 -4.46 -29.29 -34.50
CA LEU A 102 -4.69 -28.28 -35.53
C LEU A 102 -3.40 -27.50 -35.80
N GLU A 103 -3.37 -26.80 -36.95
CA GLU A 103 -2.23 -25.93 -37.35
C GLU A 103 -1.91 -24.85 -36.30
N ASP A 104 -2.92 -24.37 -35.58
CA ASP A 104 -2.76 -23.37 -34.51
C ASP A 104 -2.26 -23.97 -33.18
N GLY A 105 -1.91 -25.26 -33.16
CA GLY A 105 -1.41 -25.99 -32.01
C GLY A 105 -2.49 -26.41 -31.03
N LEU A 106 -3.77 -26.36 -31.40
CA LEU A 106 -4.86 -26.86 -30.56
C LEU A 106 -4.96 -28.39 -30.65
N VAL A 107 -4.90 -29.07 -29.51
CA VAL A 107 -5.13 -30.52 -29.40
C VAL A 107 -6.56 -30.77 -28.97
N MET A 108 -7.26 -31.61 -29.71
CA MET A 108 -8.68 -31.91 -29.52
C MET A 108 -8.98 -33.40 -29.71
N THR A 109 -10.10 -33.85 -29.18
CA THR A 109 -10.59 -35.22 -29.39
C THR A 109 -11.25 -35.36 -30.78
N THR A 110 -11.04 -36.49 -31.44
CA THR A 110 -11.63 -36.82 -32.76
C THR A 110 -12.62 -37.98 -32.70
N SER A 111 -12.55 -38.81 -31.66
CA SER A 111 -13.44 -39.96 -31.44
C SER A 111 -13.81 -40.10 -29.96
N ASP A 112 -14.60 -41.13 -29.64
CA ASP A 112 -14.98 -41.46 -28.27
C ASP A 112 -13.76 -41.95 -27.49
N ILE A 113 -13.41 -41.25 -26.40
CA ILE A 113 -12.25 -41.55 -25.57
C ILE A 113 -12.59 -42.44 -24.36
N HIS A 114 -13.84 -42.87 -24.21
CA HIS A 114 -14.25 -43.77 -23.13
C HIS A 114 -13.40 -45.08 -23.06
N PRO A 115 -12.93 -45.68 -24.16
CA PRO A 115 -12.01 -46.84 -24.09
C PRO A 115 -10.65 -46.54 -23.43
N LEU A 116 -10.30 -45.26 -23.23
CA LEU A 116 -9.04 -44.82 -22.65
C LEU A 116 -9.13 -44.50 -21.14
N VAL A 117 -10.29 -44.75 -20.50
CA VAL A 117 -10.51 -44.56 -19.06
C VAL A 117 -9.47 -45.30 -18.23
N ASP A 118 -8.98 -44.64 -17.18
CA ASP A 118 -7.98 -45.16 -16.24
C ASP A 118 -6.61 -45.50 -16.84
N LEU A 119 -6.33 -45.04 -18.06
CA LEU A 119 -5.07 -45.23 -18.74
C LEU A 119 -4.24 -43.93 -18.80
N PRO A 120 -2.93 -43.99 -18.46
CA PRO A 120 -2.04 -42.88 -18.71
C PRO A 120 -1.75 -42.78 -20.22
N ILE A 121 -2.02 -41.61 -20.79
CA ILE A 121 -1.82 -41.31 -22.21
C ILE A 121 -0.59 -40.42 -22.35
N ASN A 122 0.33 -40.82 -23.23
CA ASN A 122 1.52 -40.04 -23.58
C ASN A 122 1.46 -39.69 -25.07
N LEU A 123 0.85 -38.55 -25.40
CA LEU A 123 0.70 -38.13 -26.79
C LEU A 123 1.92 -37.31 -27.24
N GLY A 124 2.62 -37.76 -28.29
CA GLY A 124 3.69 -37.00 -28.90
C GLY A 124 3.14 -35.96 -29.88
N VAL A 125 3.57 -34.71 -29.73
CA VAL A 125 3.28 -33.61 -30.64
C VAL A 125 4.61 -33.07 -31.14
N LEU A 126 4.81 -33.07 -32.45
CA LEU A 126 5.96 -32.44 -33.08
C LEU A 126 5.61 -30.99 -33.42
N GLU A 127 6.52 -30.09 -33.09
CA GLU A 127 6.51 -28.69 -33.48
C GLU A 127 7.60 -28.51 -34.53
N GLU A 128 7.21 -28.18 -35.76
CA GLU A 128 8.09 -27.97 -36.89
C GLU A 128 8.14 -26.48 -37.23
N THR A 129 9.30 -25.86 -37.02
CA THR A 129 9.60 -24.52 -37.53
C THR A 129 10.56 -24.65 -38.72
N PRO A 130 10.74 -23.60 -39.54
CA PRO A 130 11.65 -23.66 -40.69
C PRO A 130 13.09 -24.05 -40.33
N ASN A 131 13.50 -23.85 -39.07
CA ASN A 131 14.87 -24.05 -38.62
C ASN A 131 15.04 -25.24 -37.67
N THR A 132 13.98 -25.71 -37.00
CA THR A 132 14.09 -26.72 -35.94
C THR A 132 12.80 -27.52 -35.79
N THR A 133 12.95 -28.82 -35.49
CA THR A 133 11.85 -29.67 -35.02
C THR A 133 11.99 -29.93 -33.52
N SER A 134 10.94 -29.68 -32.75
CA SER A 134 10.89 -29.92 -31.31
C SER A 134 9.79 -30.94 -30.98
N SER A 135 10.12 -31.97 -30.20
CA SER A 135 9.14 -32.97 -29.76
C SER A 135 8.60 -32.65 -28.38
N HIS A 136 7.28 -32.69 -28.24
CA HIS A 136 6.57 -32.44 -27.00
C HIS A 136 5.73 -33.66 -26.61
N THR A 137 5.91 -34.19 -25.41
CA THR A 137 5.02 -35.21 -24.87
C THR A 137 3.93 -34.56 -24.01
N LEU A 138 2.67 -34.87 -24.30
CA LEU A 138 1.52 -34.54 -23.48
C LEU A 138 1.21 -35.73 -22.58
N HIS A 139 1.36 -35.53 -21.27
CA HIS A 139 0.87 -36.48 -20.27
C HIS A 139 -0.60 -36.19 -20.01
N MET A 140 -1.47 -37.16 -20.30
CA MET A 140 -2.90 -37.04 -20.11
C MET A 140 -3.43 -38.28 -19.39
N TYR A 141 -4.61 -38.17 -18.78
CA TYR A 141 -5.27 -39.28 -18.10
C TYR A 141 -6.77 -39.10 -18.24
N VAL A 142 -7.49 -40.14 -18.64
CA VAL A 142 -8.95 -40.10 -18.76
C VAL A 142 -9.58 -40.63 -17.49
N LEU A 143 -10.42 -39.83 -16.85
CA LEU A 143 -11.16 -40.19 -15.65
C LEU A 143 -12.66 -40.09 -15.91
N ARG A 144 -13.43 -40.91 -15.19
CA ARG A 144 -14.87 -40.75 -15.15
C ARG A 144 -15.25 -39.46 -14.46
N ARG A 145 -16.24 -38.75 -14.99
CA ARG A 145 -16.63 -37.41 -14.48
C ARG A 145 -17.02 -37.42 -12.99
N ASP A 146 -17.65 -38.49 -12.51
CA ASP A 146 -18.04 -38.66 -11.11
C ASP A 146 -16.85 -38.96 -10.18
N GLU A 147 -15.76 -39.48 -10.73
CA GLU A 147 -14.50 -39.72 -10.02
C GLU A 147 -13.61 -38.49 -9.96
N MET A 148 -13.75 -37.55 -10.90
CA MET A 148 -12.96 -36.31 -10.91
C MET A 148 -13.14 -35.50 -9.61
N LEU A 149 -12.03 -34.99 -9.10
CA LEU A 149 -12.02 -34.19 -7.89
C LEU A 149 -12.75 -32.87 -8.12
N LYS A 150 -13.58 -32.49 -7.15
CA LYS A 150 -14.21 -31.17 -7.11
C LYS A 150 -14.36 -30.69 -5.67
N PHE A 151 -14.01 -29.42 -5.42
CA PHE A 151 -14.30 -28.80 -4.14
C PHE A 151 -15.81 -28.58 -4.01
N VAL A 152 -16.37 -29.03 -2.89
CA VAL A 152 -17.76 -28.76 -2.55
C VAL A 152 -17.87 -27.29 -2.17
N LYS A 153 -18.44 -26.47 -3.07
CA LYS A 153 -18.67 -25.05 -2.81
C LYS A 153 -19.74 -24.90 -1.73
N SER A 154 -19.38 -24.36 -0.58
CA SER A 154 -20.35 -23.82 0.37
C SER A 154 -20.39 -22.29 0.23
N THR A 155 -21.56 -21.69 0.42
CA THR A 155 -21.74 -20.23 0.44
C THR A 155 -20.90 -19.51 1.51
N GLU A 156 -20.23 -20.25 2.40
CA GLU A 156 -19.38 -19.78 3.49
C GLU A 156 -17.89 -20.16 3.31
N THR A 157 -17.53 -20.99 2.31
CA THR A 157 -16.18 -21.58 2.18
C THR A 157 -15.05 -20.63 1.78
N GLU A 158 -15.31 -19.34 1.64
CA GLU A 158 -14.28 -18.38 1.22
C GLU A 158 -13.71 -17.56 2.39
N ARG A 159 -14.33 -17.58 3.57
CA ARG A 159 -13.92 -16.76 4.71
C ARG A 159 -13.67 -17.62 5.95
N ALA A 160 -12.46 -17.51 6.47
CA ALA A 160 -11.99 -18.12 7.69
C ALA A 160 -11.47 -17.02 8.61
N HIS A 161 -11.54 -17.24 9.92
CA HIS A 161 -11.00 -16.28 10.89
C HIS A 161 -10.31 -16.97 12.05
N ILE A 162 -9.34 -16.29 12.64
CA ILE A 162 -8.58 -16.74 13.80
C ILE A 162 -8.18 -15.51 14.63
N LEU A 163 -8.32 -15.58 15.95
CA LEU A 163 -7.78 -14.55 16.83
C LEU A 163 -6.26 -14.59 16.80
N GLU A 164 -5.63 -13.42 16.84
CA GLU A 164 -4.19 -13.31 17.03
C GLU A 164 -3.74 -13.75 18.42
N ASN A 165 -2.42 -13.77 18.66
CA ASN A 165 -1.81 -14.11 19.94
C ASN A 165 -2.12 -15.51 20.52
N LEU A 166 -2.93 -16.30 19.82
CA LEU A 166 -3.23 -17.68 20.19
C LEU A 166 -2.00 -18.59 19.98
N PRO A 167 -1.87 -19.63 20.83
CA PRO A 167 -0.74 -20.56 20.74
C PRO A 167 -0.70 -21.28 19.39
N ILE A 168 0.51 -21.74 19.02
CA ILE A 168 0.73 -22.54 17.81
C ILE A 168 -0.14 -23.80 17.84
N GLY A 169 -0.72 -24.15 16.70
CA GLY A 169 -1.60 -25.31 16.56
C GLY A 169 -3.06 -25.04 16.89
N THR A 170 -3.42 -23.77 17.10
CA THR A 170 -4.81 -23.34 17.26
C THR A 170 -5.57 -23.56 15.96
N GLU A 171 -6.77 -24.12 16.05
CA GLU A 171 -7.63 -24.37 14.90
C GLU A 171 -8.26 -23.07 14.38
N VAL A 172 -8.22 -22.88 13.07
CA VAL A 172 -8.83 -21.72 12.40
C VAL A 172 -10.34 -21.97 12.31
N THR A 173 -11.15 -20.96 12.64
CA THR A 173 -12.61 -21.07 12.49
C THR A 173 -12.96 -20.98 11.02
N MET A 174 -13.37 -22.12 10.45
CA MET A 174 -13.73 -22.24 9.04
C MET A 174 -14.64 -23.47 8.82
N PRO A 175 -15.48 -23.49 7.78
CA PRO A 175 -16.08 -24.74 7.33
C PRO A 175 -14.99 -25.69 6.82
N PHE A 176 -15.16 -26.99 7.06
CA PHE A 176 -14.26 -28.00 6.51
C PHE A 176 -14.23 -27.92 4.98
N LEU A 177 -13.03 -27.95 4.41
CA LEU A 177 -12.83 -28.08 2.97
C LEU A 177 -13.11 -29.52 2.58
N LYS A 178 -14.21 -29.70 1.86
CA LYS A 178 -14.66 -31.00 1.37
C LYS A 178 -14.36 -31.13 -0.12
N VAL A 179 -13.92 -32.32 -0.49
CA VAL A 179 -13.67 -32.72 -1.87
C VAL A 179 -14.56 -33.92 -2.16
N GLU A 180 -15.31 -33.84 -3.25
CA GLU A 180 -16.00 -34.97 -3.86
C GLU A 180 -15.13 -35.54 -4.99
N GLY A 181 -15.39 -36.79 -5.36
CA GLY A 181 -14.57 -37.54 -6.32
C GLY A 181 -13.46 -38.34 -5.63
N THR A 182 -13.02 -39.39 -6.31
CA THR A 182 -11.98 -40.32 -5.85
C THR A 182 -10.66 -40.13 -6.59
N GLY A 183 -10.64 -39.33 -7.66
CA GLY A 183 -9.53 -39.21 -8.61
C GLY A 183 -9.14 -40.60 -9.12
N THR A 184 -7.85 -40.88 -9.10
CA THR A 184 -7.31 -42.22 -9.40
C THR A 184 -7.41 -43.25 -8.26
N GLY A 185 -8.24 -42.97 -7.24
CA GLY A 185 -8.42 -43.77 -6.05
C GLY A 185 -7.40 -43.48 -4.93
N GLY A 186 -7.68 -44.01 -3.74
CA GLY A 186 -6.84 -43.81 -2.56
C GLY A 186 -7.10 -42.48 -1.81
N PRO A 187 -6.28 -42.16 -0.80
CA PRO A 187 -6.49 -40.97 0.03
C PRO A 187 -6.16 -39.67 -0.72
N ILE A 188 -7.06 -38.69 -0.60
CA ILE A 188 -6.85 -37.33 -1.12
C ILE A 188 -5.89 -36.58 -0.19
N ARG A 189 -4.87 -35.95 -0.77
CA ARG A 189 -3.89 -35.15 -0.06
C ARG A 189 -4.18 -33.68 -0.21
N PHE A 190 -4.15 -32.97 0.90
CA PHE A 190 -4.33 -31.52 0.95
C PHE A 190 -3.00 -30.83 1.20
N SER A 191 -2.78 -29.70 0.54
CA SER A 191 -1.58 -28.88 0.71
C SER A 191 -1.88 -27.41 0.47
N VAL A 192 -1.12 -26.53 1.12
CA VAL A 192 -1.15 -25.09 0.81
C VAL A 192 -0.01 -24.80 -0.16
N VAL A 193 -0.35 -24.41 -1.39
CA VAL A 193 0.60 -24.24 -2.50
C VAL A 193 0.92 -22.77 -2.80
N GLY A 194 0.27 -21.83 -2.12
CA GLY A 194 0.55 -20.40 -2.25
C GLY A 194 -0.11 -19.56 -1.15
N GLY A 195 0.44 -18.36 -0.92
CA GLY A 195 -0.09 -17.37 0.03
C GLY A 195 0.15 -17.66 1.51
N ASN A 196 0.86 -18.75 1.84
CA ASN A 196 1.16 -19.16 3.21
C ASN A 196 2.49 -18.60 3.71
N ASP A 197 2.54 -17.29 3.88
CA ASP A 197 3.79 -16.59 4.15
C ASP A 197 4.39 -17.01 5.50
N HIS A 198 5.69 -17.34 5.47
CA HIS A 198 6.45 -17.87 6.60
C HIS A 198 5.82 -19.09 7.30
N GLY A 199 4.99 -19.88 6.60
CA GLY A 199 4.34 -21.05 7.18
C GLY A 199 3.31 -20.70 8.25
N ALA A 200 2.58 -19.58 8.07
CA ALA A 200 1.55 -19.10 9.00
C ALA A 200 0.49 -20.16 9.33
N PHE A 201 0.18 -21.05 8.40
CA PHE A 201 -0.83 -22.09 8.55
C PHE A 201 -0.31 -23.48 8.17
N THR A 202 -0.86 -24.49 8.84
CA THR A 202 -0.68 -25.91 8.52
C THR A 202 -2.04 -26.53 8.22
N ILE A 203 -2.09 -27.40 7.21
CA ILE A 203 -3.33 -28.06 6.80
C ILE A 203 -3.43 -29.45 7.43
N HIS A 204 -4.58 -29.71 8.03
CA HIS A 204 -4.94 -30.95 8.69
C HIS A 204 -6.21 -31.49 8.03
N HIS A 205 -6.50 -32.76 8.24
CA HIS A 205 -7.71 -33.37 7.71
C HIS A 205 -8.22 -34.47 8.65
N ASN A 206 -9.53 -34.68 8.63
CA ASN A 206 -10.22 -35.74 9.34
C ASN A 206 -11.41 -36.26 8.49
N SER A 207 -12.28 -37.06 9.08
CA SER A 207 -13.47 -37.61 8.40
C SER A 207 -14.44 -36.55 7.86
N SER A 208 -14.43 -35.33 8.41
CA SER A 208 -15.29 -34.22 8.01
C SER A 208 -14.71 -33.39 6.85
N GLY A 209 -13.42 -33.55 6.56
CA GLY A 209 -12.71 -32.79 5.51
C GLY A 209 -11.38 -32.21 6.00
N ALA A 210 -10.82 -31.29 5.23
CA ALA A 210 -9.60 -30.57 5.59
C ALA A 210 -9.89 -29.25 6.32
N PHE A 211 -8.99 -28.85 7.22
CA PHE A 211 -9.07 -27.65 8.03
C PHE A 211 -7.67 -27.11 8.31
N LEU A 212 -7.58 -25.88 8.82
CA LEU A 212 -6.30 -25.23 9.09
C LEU A 212 -6.04 -25.11 10.59
N LYS A 213 -4.75 -25.18 10.93
CA LYS A 213 -4.23 -24.78 12.24
C LYS A 213 -3.13 -23.74 12.07
N SER A 214 -2.97 -22.85 13.04
CA SER A 214 -1.86 -21.90 13.08
C SER A 214 -0.52 -22.63 13.15
N GLY A 215 0.40 -22.28 12.25
CA GLY A 215 1.79 -22.79 12.26
C GLY A 215 2.73 -21.96 13.13
N ARG A 216 2.26 -20.79 13.58
CA ARG A 216 2.96 -19.83 14.43
C ARG A 216 1.95 -19.01 15.22
N VAL A 217 2.44 -18.25 16.20
CA VAL A 217 1.67 -17.16 16.80
C VAL A 217 1.48 -16.08 15.72
N LEU A 218 0.23 -15.71 15.50
CA LEU A 218 -0.19 -14.68 14.55
C LEU A 218 -0.28 -13.34 15.28
N ASP A 219 -0.01 -12.29 14.53
CA ASP A 219 0.05 -10.89 14.96
C ASP A 219 -0.57 -10.09 13.81
N ARG A 220 -1.66 -9.39 14.11
CA ARG A 220 -2.48 -8.67 13.14
C ARG A 220 -1.78 -7.40 12.65
N GLU A 221 -1.08 -6.70 13.52
CA GLU A 221 -0.27 -5.51 13.21
C GLU A 221 0.81 -5.86 12.20
N HIS A 222 1.38 -7.07 12.29
CA HIS A 222 2.27 -7.59 11.27
C HIS A 222 1.51 -7.96 9.98
N ARG A 223 0.39 -8.68 10.11
CA ARG A 223 -0.44 -9.06 8.96
C ARG A 223 -1.88 -9.42 9.32
N ALA A 224 -2.79 -8.56 8.90
CA ALA A 224 -4.23 -8.73 9.14
C ALA A 224 -4.92 -9.83 8.31
N SER A 225 -4.37 -10.26 7.16
CA SER A 225 -5.04 -11.27 6.33
C SER A 225 -4.13 -12.08 5.41
N TYR A 226 -4.64 -13.26 5.02
CA TYR A 226 -3.98 -14.21 4.13
C TYR A 226 -4.93 -14.73 3.06
N LYS A 227 -4.47 -14.78 1.81
CA LYS A 227 -5.16 -15.44 0.70
C LYS A 227 -4.43 -16.72 0.36
N LEU A 228 -4.89 -17.84 0.91
CA LEU A 228 -4.26 -19.14 0.74
C LEU A 228 -4.75 -19.82 -0.54
N ASN A 229 -3.83 -20.39 -1.31
CA ASN A 229 -4.14 -21.28 -2.43
C ASN A 229 -4.00 -22.72 -1.94
N ILE A 230 -5.14 -23.38 -1.75
CA ILE A 230 -5.23 -24.74 -1.22
C ILE A 230 -5.43 -25.70 -2.37
N GLN A 231 -4.62 -26.75 -2.41
CA GLN A 231 -4.69 -27.80 -3.41
C GLN A 231 -5.12 -29.11 -2.78
N ALA A 232 -6.05 -29.79 -3.43
CA ALA A 232 -6.34 -31.20 -3.23
C ALA A 232 -5.77 -31.99 -4.42
N ALA A 233 -5.09 -33.09 -4.13
CA ALA A 233 -4.51 -33.98 -5.11
C ALA A 233 -4.82 -35.43 -4.77
N ASP A 234 -5.09 -36.24 -5.78
CA ASP A 234 -5.27 -37.68 -5.60
C ASP A 234 -3.95 -38.40 -5.21
N ALA A 235 -4.03 -39.70 -4.95
CA ALA A 235 -2.88 -40.48 -4.50
C ALA A 235 -1.76 -40.55 -5.55
N LYS A 236 -2.09 -40.54 -6.84
CA LYS A 236 -1.11 -40.58 -7.95
C LYS A 236 -0.65 -39.20 -8.42
N ASN A 237 -1.15 -38.11 -7.84
CA ASN A 237 -0.96 -36.73 -8.31
C ASN A 237 -1.40 -36.50 -9.78
N VAL A 238 -2.38 -37.26 -10.25
CA VAL A 238 -2.94 -37.14 -11.61
C VAL A 238 -4.00 -36.03 -11.61
N ASP A 239 -5.03 -36.17 -10.77
CA ASP A 239 -6.05 -35.16 -10.61
C ASP A 239 -5.70 -34.19 -9.46
N ARG A 240 -5.68 -32.90 -9.79
CA ARG A 240 -5.27 -31.82 -8.88
C ARG A 240 -6.19 -30.62 -9.09
N ILE A 241 -6.86 -30.23 -8.03
CA ILE A 241 -7.75 -29.07 -8.01
C ILE A 241 -7.30 -28.05 -6.98
N ASN A 242 -7.55 -26.78 -7.24
CA ASN A 242 -7.16 -25.68 -6.39
C ASN A 242 -8.38 -24.84 -6.00
N THR A 243 -8.35 -24.29 -4.79
CA THR A 243 -9.31 -23.31 -4.30
C THR A 243 -8.59 -22.22 -3.52
N HIS A 244 -9.24 -21.05 -3.40
CA HIS A 244 -8.73 -19.96 -2.59
C HIS A 244 -9.50 -19.89 -1.26
N LEU A 245 -8.77 -19.66 -0.18
CA LEU A 245 -9.34 -19.41 1.15
C LEU A 245 -8.79 -18.10 1.69
N TYR A 246 -9.67 -17.19 2.09
CA TYR A 246 -9.28 -15.96 2.77
C TYR A 246 -9.35 -16.17 4.28
N VAL A 247 -8.22 -15.98 4.96
CA VAL A 247 -8.12 -16.04 6.42
C VAL A 247 -7.92 -14.63 6.95
N GLU A 248 -8.82 -14.18 7.81
CA GLU A 248 -8.75 -12.92 8.55
C GLU A 248 -8.17 -13.17 9.94
N VAL A 249 -7.20 -12.36 10.33
CA VAL A 249 -6.66 -12.35 11.68
C VAL A 249 -7.46 -11.32 12.48
N ILE A 250 -8.16 -11.78 13.50
CA ILE A 250 -9.03 -10.95 14.33
C ILE A 250 -8.18 -10.25 15.39
N ASP A 251 -8.37 -8.94 15.45
CA ASP A 251 -7.70 -8.00 16.34
C ASP A 251 -8.01 -8.28 17.82
N GLU A 252 -6.97 -8.33 18.66
CA GLU A 252 -7.09 -8.22 20.11
C GLU A 252 -6.55 -6.86 20.56
N ASN A 253 -7.11 -6.30 21.66
CA ASN A 253 -6.51 -5.12 22.28
C ASN A 253 -5.20 -5.54 22.94
N ASP A 254 -4.08 -5.48 22.21
CA ASP A 254 -2.79 -6.03 22.58
C ASP A 254 -1.66 -4.98 22.53
N ASN A 255 -1.93 -3.82 21.92
CA ASN A 255 -1.08 -2.66 21.98
C ASN A 255 -1.68 -1.60 22.93
N ALA A 256 -0.88 -0.61 23.28
CA ALA A 256 -1.34 0.52 24.08
C ALA A 256 -0.87 1.79 23.41
N PRO A 257 -1.57 2.93 23.56
CA PRO A 257 -1.20 4.12 22.83
C PRO A 257 0.22 4.59 23.15
N VAL A 258 0.99 4.92 22.12
CA VAL A 258 2.37 5.40 22.24
C VAL A 258 2.44 6.84 21.75
N PHE A 259 2.97 7.73 22.59
CA PHE A 259 3.24 9.11 22.21
C PHE A 259 4.35 9.21 21.16
N ASP A 260 4.18 10.12 20.20
CA ASP A 260 5.18 10.41 19.18
C ASP A 260 6.49 10.92 19.79
N GLN A 261 6.38 11.66 20.91
CA GLN A 261 7.49 12.23 21.65
C GLN A 261 7.37 11.91 23.14
N ARG A 262 8.50 11.60 23.77
CA ARG A 262 8.56 11.46 25.24
C ARG A 262 8.44 12.79 25.97
N THR A 263 8.81 13.87 25.29
CA THR A 263 8.87 15.21 25.85
C THR A 263 8.38 16.22 24.83
N TYR A 264 7.38 17.00 25.20
CA TYR A 264 6.87 18.14 24.45
C TYR A 264 7.26 19.42 25.17
N ARG A 265 7.61 20.46 24.42
CA ARG A 265 7.85 21.81 24.94
C ARG A 265 6.99 22.82 24.21
N PHE A 266 6.24 23.63 24.94
CA PHE A 266 5.44 24.71 24.38
C PHE A 266 5.76 26.00 25.12
N SER A 267 5.94 27.08 24.38
CA SER A 267 6.15 28.42 24.93
C SER A 267 5.01 29.32 24.50
N LEU A 268 4.38 30.00 25.45
CA LEU A 268 3.35 31.00 25.18
C LEU A 268 3.82 32.36 25.64
N GLY A 269 3.92 33.30 24.70
CA GLY A 269 4.24 34.70 24.94
C GLY A 269 2.97 35.54 25.18
N ARG A 270 3.08 36.56 26.03
CA ARG A 270 2.09 37.65 26.09
C ARG A 270 2.75 39.01 26.26
N ALA A 271 2.06 40.09 25.90
CA ALA A 271 2.52 41.44 26.20
C ALA A 271 2.33 41.80 27.69
N ASN A 272 3.18 42.69 28.22
CA ASN A 272 3.16 43.12 29.64
C ASN A 272 1.80 43.65 30.11
N ASN A 273 1.03 44.30 29.23
CA ASN A 273 -0.26 44.91 29.54
C ASN A 273 -1.47 44.11 29.04
N SER A 274 -1.27 42.86 28.62
CA SER A 274 -2.36 41.97 28.16
C SER A 274 -2.67 40.87 29.19
N GLU A 275 -3.95 40.64 29.46
CA GLU A 275 -4.40 39.48 30.23
C GLU A 275 -4.26 38.19 29.42
N TRP A 276 -4.09 37.07 30.12
CA TRP A 276 -4.08 35.76 29.48
C TRP A 276 -5.50 35.42 28.98
N SER A 277 -5.63 35.16 27.68
CA SER A 277 -6.92 34.73 27.15
C SER A 277 -7.17 33.27 27.54
N ARG A 278 -8.27 33.01 28.26
CA ARG A 278 -8.71 31.65 28.58
C ARG A 278 -9.04 30.90 27.30
N PHE A 279 -8.78 29.60 27.32
CA PHE A 279 -8.88 28.67 26.20
C PHE A 279 -7.93 28.96 25.04
N THR A 280 -6.86 29.74 25.27
CA THR A 280 -5.78 29.86 24.29
C THR A 280 -5.10 28.52 24.10
N LYS A 281 -5.00 28.08 22.84
CA LYS A 281 -4.31 26.86 22.45
C LYS A 281 -2.80 27.06 22.56
N MET A 282 -2.16 26.29 23.43
CA MET A 282 -0.70 26.32 23.62
C MET A 282 0.02 25.35 22.69
N GLY A 283 -0.59 24.18 22.47
CA GLY A 283 0.05 23.08 21.77
C GLY A 283 -0.83 21.85 21.73
N ARG A 284 -0.29 20.76 21.19
CA ARG A 284 -0.97 19.47 21.10
C ARG A 284 0.02 18.35 21.32
N VAL A 285 -0.34 17.40 22.16
CA VAL A 285 0.34 16.10 22.25
C VAL A 285 -0.32 15.10 21.31
N HIS A 286 0.44 14.13 20.82
CA HIS A 286 -0.08 13.11 19.92
C HIS A 286 0.44 11.73 20.32
N ALA A 287 -0.46 10.76 20.30
CA ALA A 287 -0.18 9.36 20.50
C ALA A 287 -0.98 8.53 19.49
N THR A 288 -0.42 7.39 19.12
CA THR A 288 -0.99 6.45 18.16
C THR A 288 -1.11 5.09 18.82
N ASP A 289 -2.19 4.37 18.50
CA ASP A 289 -2.39 2.98 18.90
C ASP A 289 -2.17 2.08 17.69
N ALA A 290 -1.41 1.00 17.86
CA ALA A 290 -1.09 0.08 16.76
C ALA A 290 -2.28 -0.81 16.39
N ASP A 291 -3.22 -1.03 17.31
CA ASP A 291 -4.46 -1.80 17.08
C ASP A 291 -5.44 -1.01 16.19
N GLY A 292 -5.14 0.25 15.90
CA GLY A 292 -5.97 1.17 15.12
C GLY A 292 -7.08 1.82 15.93
N ASP A 293 -7.00 1.75 17.27
CA ASP A 293 -7.97 2.36 18.17
C ASP A 293 -7.88 3.88 18.24
N ASN A 294 -9.02 4.51 18.56
CA ASN A 294 -9.07 5.92 18.90
C ASN A 294 -8.41 6.16 20.26
N VAL A 295 -7.57 7.19 20.32
CA VAL A 295 -6.79 7.54 21.52
C VAL A 295 -7.42 8.75 22.21
N ALA A 296 -7.62 8.62 23.52
CA ALA A 296 -8.01 9.71 24.40
C ALA A 296 -6.87 10.10 25.35
N TYR A 297 -6.80 11.38 25.67
CA TYR A 297 -5.75 11.97 26.51
C TYR A 297 -6.30 12.46 27.83
N ARG A 298 -5.50 12.33 28.89
CA ARG A 298 -5.78 12.88 30.20
C ARG A 298 -4.51 13.36 30.88
N LEU A 299 -4.64 14.39 31.70
CA LEU A 299 -3.57 14.75 32.62
C LEU A 299 -3.49 13.70 33.72
N ASP A 300 -2.26 13.44 34.20
CA ASP A 300 -2.06 12.60 35.38
C ASP A 300 -2.59 13.30 36.64
N GLU A 301 -2.27 14.59 36.75
CA GLU A 301 -2.74 15.47 37.81
C GLU A 301 -3.62 16.59 37.24
N THR A 302 -4.71 16.90 37.93
CA THR A 302 -5.58 18.03 37.56
C THR A 302 -4.82 19.34 37.73
N SER A 303 -4.65 20.09 36.64
CA SER A 303 -4.04 21.42 36.68
C SER A 303 -5.10 22.53 36.74
N ARG A 304 -4.78 23.61 37.46
CA ARG A 304 -5.64 24.82 37.53
C ARG A 304 -5.38 25.80 36.39
N ILE A 305 -4.25 25.64 35.71
CA ILE A 305 -3.79 26.55 34.65
C ILE A 305 -4.01 25.98 33.27
N VAL A 306 -4.04 24.65 33.12
CA VAL A 306 -4.08 23.98 31.82
C VAL A 306 -5.06 22.83 31.87
N VAL A 307 -5.84 22.69 30.82
CA VAL A 307 -6.65 21.50 30.57
C VAL A 307 -6.24 20.87 29.25
N ILE A 308 -6.38 19.55 29.16
CA ILE A 308 -6.21 18.81 27.91
C ILE A 308 -7.56 18.44 27.34
N VAL A 309 -7.73 18.63 26.03
CA VAL A 309 -8.91 18.17 25.31
C VAL A 309 -8.75 16.67 25.05
N PRO A 310 -9.59 15.78 25.63
CA PRO A 310 -9.34 14.35 25.60
C PRO A 310 -9.32 13.73 24.21
N GLN A 311 -10.08 14.27 23.25
CA GLN A 311 -10.18 13.68 21.91
C GLN A 311 -9.08 14.17 20.94
N THR A 312 -8.48 15.32 21.21
CA THR A 312 -7.54 15.97 20.27
C THR A 312 -6.12 16.10 20.82
N GLY A 313 -5.93 15.94 22.12
CA GLY A 313 -4.64 16.14 22.79
C GLY A 313 -4.24 17.62 22.88
N GLU A 314 -5.15 18.56 22.58
CA GLU A 314 -4.85 19.99 22.64
C GLU A 314 -4.79 20.48 24.08
N LEU A 315 -3.75 21.27 24.38
CA LEU A 315 -3.55 21.90 25.68
C LEU A 315 -4.08 23.33 25.63
N LEU A 316 -5.06 23.61 26.48
CA LEU A 316 -5.74 24.90 26.56
C LEU A 316 -5.44 25.57 27.90
N LEU A 317 -5.10 26.85 27.85
CA LEU A 317 -4.90 27.68 29.04
C LEU A 317 -6.24 27.96 29.71
N THR A 318 -6.36 27.81 31.02
CA THR A 318 -7.63 28.03 31.76
C THR A 318 -7.50 28.93 32.98
N GLY A 319 -6.29 29.22 33.43
CA GLY A 319 -6.01 30.13 34.54
C GLY A 319 -4.78 30.97 34.24
N ASP A 320 -4.41 31.85 35.17
CA ASP A 320 -3.21 32.67 35.04
C ASP A 320 -1.95 31.84 35.34
N PRO A 321 -1.07 31.62 34.35
CA PRO A 321 0.16 30.89 34.56
C PRO A 321 1.20 31.70 35.35
N PRO A 322 2.05 31.03 36.14
CA PRO A 322 3.21 31.66 36.75
C PRO A 322 4.24 32.04 35.66
N LEU A 323 4.68 33.29 35.67
CA LEU A 323 5.68 33.80 34.72
C LEU A 323 7.09 33.30 35.06
N GLY A 324 7.90 33.03 34.04
CA GLY A 324 9.34 32.79 34.18
C GLY A 324 9.73 31.47 34.85
N THR A 325 8.80 30.52 35.01
CA THR A 325 9.07 29.16 35.50
C THR A 325 8.57 28.14 34.50
N GLU A 326 9.38 27.12 34.20
CA GLU A 326 8.97 25.97 33.39
C GLU A 326 7.98 25.12 34.19
N TYR A 327 6.77 24.92 33.66
CA TYR A 327 5.72 24.14 34.29
C TYR A 327 5.64 22.76 33.67
N GLU A 328 5.90 21.72 34.46
CA GLU A 328 5.90 20.31 34.02
C GLU A 328 4.51 19.68 34.23
N LEU A 329 4.01 19.02 33.19
CA LEU A 329 2.79 18.22 33.19
C LEU A 329 3.12 16.80 32.72
N SER A 330 2.46 15.82 33.35
CA SER A 330 2.47 14.42 32.90
C SER A 330 1.15 14.12 32.19
N VAL A 331 1.22 13.63 30.95
CA VAL A 331 0.05 13.31 30.13
C VAL A 331 0.02 11.82 29.81
N HIS A 332 -1.11 11.20 30.08
CA HIS A 332 -1.40 9.82 29.69
C HIS A 332 -2.30 9.78 28.48
N ALA A 333 -2.05 8.81 27.60
CA ALA A 333 -2.94 8.43 26.52
C ALA A 333 -3.57 7.08 26.86
N HIS A 334 -4.81 6.84 26.46
CA HIS A 334 -5.48 5.55 26.59
C HIS A 334 -6.38 5.29 25.39
N ASP A 335 -6.55 4.03 25.03
CA ASP A 335 -7.47 3.65 23.95
C ASP A 335 -8.94 3.83 24.40
N LEU A 336 -9.88 3.69 23.47
CA LEU A 336 -11.32 3.70 23.77
C LEU A 336 -11.95 2.30 23.78
N ARG A 337 -11.14 1.25 23.81
CA ARG A 337 -11.60 -0.15 23.79
C ARG A 337 -11.84 -0.64 25.22
N THR A 338 -12.54 -1.78 25.37
CA THR A 338 -12.83 -2.38 26.68
C THR A 338 -12.28 -3.81 26.75
N PRO A 339 -11.42 -4.14 27.73
CA PRO A 339 -10.78 -3.24 28.69
C PRO A 339 -9.83 -2.25 28.02
N SER A 340 -9.74 -1.04 28.56
CA SER A 340 -8.87 0.00 28.00
C SER A 340 -7.43 -0.16 28.46
N ARG A 341 -6.49 0.10 27.55
CA ARG A 341 -5.06 0.13 27.82
C ARG A 341 -4.54 1.56 27.81
N MET A 342 -3.65 1.84 28.75
CA MET A 342 -3.01 3.14 28.89
C MET A 342 -1.57 3.08 28.39
N SER A 343 -1.09 4.21 27.87
CA SER A 343 0.29 4.43 27.48
C SER A 343 1.23 4.00 28.60
N LYS A 344 2.14 3.06 28.29
CA LYS A 344 3.10 2.51 29.25
C LYS A 344 4.00 3.58 29.88
N TYR A 345 4.32 4.62 29.11
CA TYR A 345 5.09 5.77 29.56
C TYR A 345 4.30 7.05 29.26
N PRO A 346 4.01 7.89 30.27
CA PRO A 346 3.39 9.19 30.03
C PRO A 346 4.35 10.13 29.30
N ALA A 347 3.78 11.04 28.51
CA ALA A 347 4.55 12.14 27.91
C ALA A 347 4.74 13.26 28.94
N LYS A 348 5.97 13.77 29.03
CA LYS A 348 6.27 14.97 29.80
C LYS A 348 6.03 16.20 28.93
N VAL A 349 5.27 17.16 29.42
CA VAL A 349 5.01 18.42 28.73
C VAL A 349 5.56 19.55 29.59
N TYR A 350 6.51 20.29 29.03
CA TYR A 350 7.04 21.48 29.65
C TYR A 350 6.42 22.72 29.02
N LEU A 351 5.90 23.60 29.85
CA LEU A 351 5.25 24.83 29.45
C LEU A 351 6.03 26.03 29.96
N GLU A 352 6.35 26.94 29.05
CA GLU A 352 7.06 28.17 29.37
C GLU A 352 6.15 29.37 29.07
N PHE A 353 5.99 30.24 30.07
CA PHE A 353 5.14 31.42 29.96
C PHE A 353 5.99 32.67 30.05
N ASN A 354 6.15 33.32 28.90
CA ASN A 354 7.07 34.44 28.75
C ASN A 354 6.31 35.73 28.52
N LEU A 355 6.89 36.80 29.06
CA LEU A 355 6.52 38.14 28.62
C LEU A 355 7.27 38.39 27.32
N GLU A 356 6.54 38.67 26.25
CA GLU A 356 7.15 39.22 25.05
C GLU A 356 7.68 40.60 25.44
N GLU A 357 9.00 40.73 25.47
CA GLU A 357 9.63 42.05 25.56
C GLU A 357 9.11 42.86 24.38
N GLU A 358 8.51 44.01 24.68
CA GLU A 358 8.26 45.01 23.65
C GLU A 358 9.63 45.39 23.09
N ASP A 359 9.98 44.87 21.91
CA ASP A 359 11.15 45.34 21.18
C ASP A 359 11.03 46.87 21.08
N PRO A 360 11.93 47.66 21.72
CA PRO A 360 11.83 49.11 21.70
C PRO A 360 11.99 49.67 20.28
N GLN A 361 12.47 48.88 19.31
CA GLN A 361 12.45 49.23 17.88
C GLN A 361 11.16 48.79 17.16
N LYS A 362 10.41 47.81 17.67
CA LYS A 362 9.07 47.45 17.15
C LYS A 362 7.97 48.36 17.71
N ASN A 363 8.23 48.94 18.88
CA ASN A 363 7.46 50.02 19.51
C ASN A 363 8.07 51.41 19.30
N GLU A 364 9.00 51.59 18.34
CA GLU A 364 8.82 52.70 17.42
C GLU A 364 7.50 52.44 16.69
N VAL A 365 6.41 52.79 17.39
CA VAL A 365 5.26 53.37 16.74
C VAL A 365 5.91 54.40 15.84
N ILE A 366 5.97 54.07 14.56
CA ILE A 366 5.90 55.07 13.53
C ILE A 366 4.60 55.78 13.89
N ARG A 367 4.71 56.78 14.79
CA ARG A 367 3.90 57.97 14.79
C ARG A 367 4.32 58.67 13.52
N ARG A 368 3.99 58.04 12.40
CA ARG A 368 3.16 58.73 11.46
C ARG A 368 1.98 59.14 12.32
N ASP A 369 2.08 60.36 12.84
CA ASP A 369 0.99 61.28 12.59
C ASP A 369 0.37 60.80 11.29
N LYS A 370 -0.91 60.45 11.33
CA LYS A 370 -1.68 60.64 10.13
C LYS A 370 -1.57 62.15 9.85
N ARG A 371 -0.42 62.62 9.30
CA ARG A 371 -0.49 63.26 8.00
C ARG A 371 -1.41 62.32 7.27
N ARG A 372 -2.65 62.76 7.20
CA ARG A 372 -3.49 62.52 6.05
C ARG A 372 -2.49 62.49 4.91
N VAL A 373 -2.09 61.29 4.49
CA VAL A 373 -1.69 61.14 3.12
C VAL A 373 -3.05 61.30 2.47
N THR A 374 -3.42 62.55 2.25
CA THR A 374 -4.14 62.88 1.05
C THR A 374 -3.22 62.30 -0.01
N ARG A 375 -3.42 61.01 -0.34
CA ARG A 375 -3.31 60.59 -1.72
C ARG A 375 -4.02 61.73 -2.42
N ALA A 376 -3.33 62.46 -3.28
CA ALA A 376 -3.98 63.48 -4.07
C ALA A 376 -5.07 62.73 -4.84
N VAL A 377 -6.25 62.63 -4.25
CA VAL A 377 -7.44 62.10 -4.88
C VAL A 377 -7.82 63.29 -5.73
N ARG A 378 -7.46 63.22 -7.01
CA ARG A 378 -7.96 64.19 -7.97
C ARG A 378 -9.49 64.20 -7.84
N PRO A 379 -10.12 65.37 -7.84
CA PRO A 379 -11.57 65.45 -7.73
C PRO A 379 -12.22 64.55 -8.78
N THR A 380 -13.26 63.83 -8.39
CA THR A 380 -14.04 62.98 -9.28
C THR A 380 -14.62 63.85 -10.39
N LYS A 381 -14.15 63.67 -11.63
CA LYS A 381 -14.64 64.40 -12.79
C LYS A 381 -15.81 63.62 -13.38
N ARG A 382 -17.03 64.13 -13.22
CA ARG A 382 -18.21 63.61 -13.89
C ARG A 382 -18.29 64.25 -15.28
N ILE A 383 -18.45 63.42 -16.30
CA ILE A 383 -18.59 63.87 -17.68
C ILE A 383 -19.86 63.24 -18.22
N GLU A 384 -20.65 64.05 -18.91
CA GLU A 384 -21.84 63.60 -19.60
C GLU A 384 -21.44 63.20 -21.03
N PHE A 385 -21.77 61.99 -21.41
CA PHE A 385 -21.52 61.46 -22.75
C PHE A 385 -22.84 61.26 -23.49
N THR A 386 -22.80 61.35 -24.81
CA THR A 386 -23.96 61.05 -25.64
C THR A 386 -23.96 59.58 -26.08
N GLU A 387 -25.12 59.04 -26.44
CA GLU A 387 -25.26 57.64 -26.88
C GLU A 387 -24.34 57.29 -28.07
N ALA A 388 -24.12 58.25 -28.97
CA ALA A 388 -23.23 58.10 -30.11
C ALA A 388 -21.73 57.95 -29.74
N ASP A 389 -21.33 58.35 -28.52
CA ASP A 389 -19.94 58.25 -28.07
C ASP A 389 -19.58 56.82 -27.66
N GLY A 390 -20.56 56.07 -27.15
CA GLY A 390 -20.43 54.68 -26.71
C GLY A 390 -20.70 53.63 -27.80
N GLU A 391 -20.99 54.03 -29.03
CA GLU A 391 -21.44 53.11 -30.08
C GLU A 391 -20.30 52.31 -30.74
N THR A 392 -19.10 52.90 -30.85
CA THR A 392 -17.95 52.27 -31.50
C THR A 392 -16.93 51.80 -30.45
N GLU A 393 -16.73 50.48 -30.35
CA GLU A 393 -15.70 49.89 -29.48
C GLU A 393 -14.30 50.38 -29.85
N GLY A 394 -13.49 50.68 -28.84
CA GLY A 394 -12.13 51.23 -29.00
C GLY A 394 -12.05 52.74 -29.21
N ARG A 395 -13.18 53.45 -29.39
CA ARG A 395 -13.18 54.93 -29.48
C ARG A 395 -12.75 55.56 -28.15
N ILE A 396 -11.92 56.59 -28.22
CA ILE A 396 -11.52 57.38 -27.04
C ILE A 396 -12.67 58.32 -26.70
N VAL A 397 -13.28 58.14 -25.53
CA VAL A 397 -14.38 58.97 -25.05
C VAL A 397 -13.89 60.07 -24.12
N PHE A 398 -12.78 59.82 -23.43
CA PHE A 398 -12.22 60.79 -22.51
C PHE A 398 -10.71 60.62 -22.37
N GLN A 399 -10.01 61.72 -22.09
CA GLN A 399 -8.58 61.75 -21.83
C GLN A 399 -8.34 62.24 -20.41
N LEU A 400 -7.73 61.40 -19.57
CA LEU A 400 -7.31 61.79 -18.23
C LEU A 400 -6.15 62.78 -18.34
N GLU A 401 -6.29 63.90 -17.64
CA GLU A 401 -5.27 64.95 -17.57
C GLU A 401 -4.09 64.47 -16.72
N LYS A 402 -2.89 64.51 -17.31
CA LYS A 402 -1.62 64.27 -16.61
C LYS A 402 -1.15 65.57 -15.96
N GLU A 403 -0.79 65.53 -14.69
CA GLU A 403 -0.13 66.69 -14.05
C GLU A 403 1.39 66.66 -14.28
N THR A 404 1.95 65.47 -14.56
CA THR A 404 3.37 65.30 -14.91
C THR A 404 3.52 64.31 -16.07
N GLU A 405 4.52 64.49 -16.93
CA GLU A 405 4.72 63.64 -18.12
C GLU A 405 5.03 62.17 -17.77
N LEU A 406 5.52 61.93 -16.55
CA LEU A 406 5.87 60.60 -16.00
C LEU A 406 4.69 59.86 -15.38
N GLU A 407 3.48 60.43 -15.39
CA GLU A 407 2.28 59.76 -14.89
C GLU A 407 1.78 58.69 -15.85
N THR A 408 1.48 57.52 -15.29
CA THR A 408 0.75 56.46 -15.97
C THR A 408 -0.53 56.11 -15.23
N PHE A 409 -1.56 55.76 -16.00
CA PHE A 409 -2.87 55.41 -15.48
C PHE A 409 -3.16 53.91 -15.63
N LYS A 410 -3.81 53.32 -14.64
CA LYS A 410 -4.32 51.95 -14.74
C LYS A 410 -5.67 51.83 -14.05
N ILE A 411 -6.66 51.26 -14.72
CA ILE A 411 -7.95 50.99 -14.10
C ILE A 411 -7.75 50.01 -12.93
N ARG A 412 -8.31 50.34 -11.76
CA ARG A 412 -8.09 49.58 -10.53
C ARG A 412 -8.87 48.26 -10.54
N ASP A 413 -10.13 48.36 -10.91
CA ASP A 413 -11.08 47.26 -10.95
C ASP A 413 -11.56 47.11 -12.40
N GLU A 414 -11.73 45.87 -12.89
CA GLU A 414 -12.20 45.66 -14.26
C GLU A 414 -13.59 46.26 -14.45
N ASN A 415 -13.73 47.16 -15.43
CA ASN A 415 -15.03 47.73 -15.80
C ASN A 415 -15.47 47.13 -17.16
N PRO A 416 -16.73 46.67 -17.28
CA PRO A 416 -17.23 46.05 -18.52
C PRO A 416 -17.39 47.04 -19.68
N TRP A 417 -17.57 48.34 -19.39
CA TRP A 417 -17.91 49.36 -20.39
C TRP A 417 -16.71 50.15 -20.91
N VAL A 418 -15.69 50.33 -20.07
CA VAL A 418 -14.52 51.17 -20.40
C VAL A 418 -13.19 50.56 -19.95
N THR A 419 -12.15 50.89 -20.69
CA THR A 419 -10.75 50.60 -20.32
C THR A 419 -9.91 51.87 -20.33
N VAL A 420 -8.85 51.89 -19.51
CA VAL A 420 -7.93 53.02 -19.42
C VAL A 420 -6.53 52.59 -19.81
N GLU A 421 -5.97 53.25 -20.83
CA GLU A 421 -4.59 53.04 -21.25
C GLU A 421 -3.59 53.78 -20.34
N PRO A 422 -2.32 53.35 -20.28
CA PRO A 422 -1.26 54.00 -19.49
C PRO A 422 -1.06 55.49 -19.80
N ASN A 423 -1.36 55.91 -21.04
CA ASN A 423 -1.31 57.31 -21.47
C ASN A 423 -2.49 58.16 -20.95
N GLY A 424 -3.49 57.56 -20.29
CA GLY A 424 -4.68 58.23 -19.77
C GLY A 424 -5.89 58.22 -20.70
N ALA A 425 -5.80 57.60 -21.88
CA ALA A 425 -6.94 57.49 -22.79
C ALA A 425 -7.96 56.49 -22.27
N VAL A 426 -9.20 56.94 -22.09
CA VAL A 426 -10.35 56.10 -21.72
C VAL A 426 -11.07 55.70 -22.99
N ARG A 427 -11.11 54.40 -23.25
CA ARG A 427 -11.74 53.81 -24.43
C ARG A 427 -12.99 53.02 -24.08
N VAL A 428 -13.94 53.03 -25.00
CA VAL A 428 -15.11 52.14 -24.96
C VAL A 428 -14.63 50.70 -25.11
N LYS A 429 -14.89 49.86 -24.10
CA LYS A 429 -14.54 48.44 -24.11
C LYS A 429 -15.64 47.59 -24.75
N LYS A 430 -16.89 47.94 -24.47
CA LYS A 430 -18.12 47.32 -24.97
C LYS A 430 -19.09 48.44 -25.32
N LYS A 431 -19.85 48.30 -26.42
CA LYS A 431 -20.91 49.26 -26.79
C LYS A 431 -21.82 49.53 -25.59
N TRP A 432 -22.06 50.79 -25.26
CA TRP A 432 -22.87 51.15 -24.09
C TRP A 432 -24.34 50.83 -24.33
N ASP A 433 -24.86 49.91 -23.53
CA ASP A 433 -26.27 49.52 -23.54
C ASP A 433 -26.99 50.20 -22.37
N TYR A 434 -27.89 51.12 -22.70
CA TYR A 434 -28.60 51.94 -21.72
C TYR A 434 -29.60 51.17 -20.86
N GLU A 435 -29.99 49.96 -21.26
CA GLU A 435 -30.82 49.07 -20.44
C GLU A 435 -29.99 48.34 -19.37
N GLU A 436 -28.71 48.06 -19.66
CA GLU A 436 -27.78 47.38 -18.73
C GLU A 436 -27.07 48.36 -17.77
N LEU A 437 -27.03 49.67 -18.07
CA LEU A 437 -26.32 50.70 -17.28
C LEU A 437 -27.03 51.13 -15.97
N GLY A 438 -28.06 50.40 -15.55
CA GLY A 438 -28.80 50.68 -14.33
C GLY A 438 -29.65 51.96 -14.39
N PRO A 439 -30.46 52.24 -13.36
CA PRO A 439 -31.47 53.31 -13.38
C PRO A 439 -30.88 54.72 -13.51
N GLU A 440 -29.63 54.93 -13.09
CA GLU A 440 -28.94 56.23 -13.15
C GLU A 440 -28.15 56.45 -14.44
N LYS A 441 -27.98 55.40 -15.28
CA LYS A 441 -27.26 55.44 -16.56
C LYS A 441 -25.85 56.00 -16.44
N THR A 442 -25.13 55.61 -15.38
CA THR A 442 -23.76 56.06 -15.07
C THR A 442 -22.76 54.91 -15.17
N ILE A 443 -21.52 55.24 -15.56
CA ILE A 443 -20.38 54.32 -15.55
C ILE A 443 -19.36 54.83 -14.55
N ASP A 444 -19.31 54.18 -13.38
CA ASP A 444 -18.34 54.52 -12.35
C ASP A 444 -17.13 53.58 -12.41
N PHE A 445 -15.93 54.17 -12.38
CA PHE A 445 -14.68 53.41 -12.33
C PHE A 445 -13.58 54.20 -11.63
N TRP A 446 -12.66 53.45 -11.02
CA TRP A 446 -11.52 54.01 -10.30
C TRP A 446 -10.23 53.77 -11.07
N VAL A 447 -9.40 54.81 -11.15
CA VAL A 447 -8.10 54.75 -11.82
C VAL A 447 -7.00 54.95 -10.78
N THR A 448 -5.98 54.12 -10.86
CA THR A 448 -4.74 54.28 -10.10
C THR A 448 -3.75 55.08 -10.95
N ILE A 449 -3.29 56.20 -10.40
CA ILE A 449 -2.25 57.04 -11.01
C ILE A 449 -0.93 56.67 -10.34
N THR A 450 0.06 56.30 -11.15
CA THR A 450 1.42 56.03 -10.67
C THR A 450 2.35 57.04 -11.31
N ASN A 451 3.06 57.81 -10.47
CA ASN A 451 4.12 58.68 -10.93
C ASN A 451 5.45 57.93 -10.77
N ALA A 452 6.15 57.65 -11.87
CA ALA A 452 7.47 57.06 -11.84
C ALA A 452 8.51 58.13 -11.43
N GLY A 453 8.45 58.56 -10.17
CA GLY A 453 9.41 59.52 -9.61
C GLY A 453 10.79 58.89 -9.46
N VAL A 454 11.79 59.59 -9.99
CA VAL A 454 13.24 59.33 -9.81
C VAL A 454 13.52 59.12 -8.31
N ARG A 455 13.98 57.91 -7.93
CA ARG A 455 14.60 57.68 -6.62
C ARG A 455 15.96 58.39 -6.63
N GLY A 456 15.98 59.63 -6.13
CA GLY A 456 17.19 60.29 -5.66
C GLY A 456 17.59 59.74 -4.29
N GLU A 457 18.90 59.58 -4.13
CA GLU A 457 19.68 59.00 -3.02
C GLU A 457 19.33 59.47 -1.61
#